data_AF-A0A1I7HA58-F1
#
_entry.id   AF-A0A1I7HA58-F1
#
_cell.length_a   1.000
_cell.length_b   1.000
_cell.length_c   1.000
_cell.angle_alpha   90.00
_cell.angle_beta   90.00
_cell.angle_gamma   90.00
#
_symmetry.space_group_name_H-M   'P 1'
#
loop_
_entity.id
_entity.type
_entity.pdbx_description
1 polymer ?
#
loop_
_entity_poly.entity_id
_entity_poly.type
_entity_poly.pdbx_seq_one_letter_code
_entity_poly.pdbx_strand_id
1 'polypeptide(L)'
;MLKPRDKVEESIQRQLRALEKDPSSYKANISSLIDALNKKHGIPFSKASDLLSQKVHVSTASDFELFAIMNAINNKLIPDYFTPIEIKKYSKYKVTKSAITFPIEFNVIQVSEDQWLGSITARQLMLFRDTQFVNYNSNTQRTMTRVNHGTVESYRITLNRKAVEGIKKSFTRNAYIPNTITLNLPDDAEFDYDEDENKLSITSISHFDILDGYHRYIAISELTNNDPDFDYTMELRVVSFSEEKAKQFIWQEDQKTKMSKADSATFNQYKASNIIAQRLNSGALRGIINNNGGIIDTAILTNILDYTYLKGSQDLTRSEEISLSKKIGKDFEKLEDNDSTIFDTRWDREFTICVVYCLFNGCYNAKKIKSFAKKAGPKISMRLNQRDISRLNDVWKGASNV
;
A
#
# COMPACT_ATOMS: atom_id res chain seq x y z
N MET A 1 -40.70 3.59 -0.37
CA MET A 1 -39.63 4.06 -1.27
C MET A 1 -38.37 3.32 -0.88
N LEU A 2 -37.64 2.71 -1.82
CA LEU A 2 -36.40 1.99 -1.51
C LEU A 2 -35.34 2.97 -1.02
N LYS A 3 -34.56 2.58 -0.01
CA LYS A 3 -33.43 3.36 0.47
C LYS A 3 -32.27 3.27 -0.53
N PRO A 4 -31.47 4.35 -0.68
CA PRO A 4 -30.35 4.36 -1.60
C PRO A 4 -29.22 3.41 -1.15
N ARG A 5 -28.33 3.08 -2.09
CA ARG A 5 -27.42 1.94 -1.98
C ARG A 5 -26.36 2.09 -0.89
N ASP A 6 -25.84 3.30 -0.75
CA ASP A 6 -24.97 3.73 0.35
C ASP A 6 -25.56 3.40 1.73
N LYS A 7 -26.89 3.45 1.87
CA LYS A 7 -27.59 3.10 3.12
C LYS A 7 -27.61 1.62 3.41
N VAL A 8 -27.47 0.74 2.42
CA VAL A 8 -27.29 -0.70 2.63
C VAL A 8 -25.96 -0.96 3.31
N GLU A 9 -24.90 -0.35 2.79
CA GLU A 9 -23.53 -0.51 3.29
C GLU A 9 -23.41 0.02 4.73
N GLU A 10 -23.91 1.23 4.97
CA GLU A 10 -23.98 1.82 6.32
C GLU A 10 -24.77 0.92 7.28
N SER A 11 -25.87 0.31 6.81
CA SER A 11 -26.69 -0.59 7.61
C SER A 11 -25.95 -1.88 7.95
N ILE A 12 -25.29 -2.51 6.97
CA ILE A 12 -24.47 -3.72 7.19
C ILE A 12 -23.36 -3.41 8.20
N GLN A 13 -22.63 -2.31 8.02
CA GLN A 13 -21.57 -1.91 8.94
C GLN A 13 -22.11 -1.68 10.36
N ARG A 14 -23.28 -1.05 10.50
CA ARG A 14 -23.92 -0.85 11.81
C ARG A 14 -24.30 -2.17 12.48
N GLN A 15 -24.82 -3.13 11.72
CA GLN A 15 -25.19 -4.45 12.26
C GLN A 15 -23.94 -5.25 12.64
N LEU A 16 -22.88 -5.24 11.82
CA LEU A 16 -21.60 -5.89 12.17
C LEU A 16 -20.99 -5.30 13.44
N ARG A 17 -21.01 -3.96 13.59
CA ARG A 17 -20.58 -3.29 14.83
C ARG A 17 -21.45 -3.62 16.04
N ALA A 18 -22.72 -3.97 15.83
CA ALA A 18 -23.58 -4.41 16.92
C ALA A 18 -23.20 -5.81 17.41
N LEU A 19 -22.81 -6.70 16.50
CA LEU A 19 -22.29 -8.03 16.83
C LEU A 19 -20.95 -7.95 17.59
N GLU A 20 -20.12 -6.95 17.31
CA GLU A 20 -18.86 -6.70 18.04
C GLU A 20 -19.08 -6.34 19.53
N LYS A 21 -20.28 -5.91 19.92
CA LYS A 21 -20.57 -5.52 21.32
C LYS A 21 -20.70 -6.71 22.28
N ASP A 22 -20.90 -7.92 21.76
CA ASP A 22 -20.89 -9.16 22.54
C ASP A 22 -19.63 -10.00 22.18
N PRO A 23 -18.52 -9.81 22.90
CA PRO A 23 -17.24 -10.46 22.60
C PRO A 23 -17.28 -11.98 22.72
N SER A 24 -18.06 -12.48 23.67
CA SER A 24 -18.19 -13.90 23.99
C SER A 24 -18.79 -14.68 22.83
N SER A 25 -19.69 -14.06 22.07
CA SER A 25 -20.34 -14.68 20.93
C SER A 25 -19.79 -14.20 19.57
N TYR A 26 -19.00 -13.11 19.51
CA TYR A 26 -18.53 -12.54 18.24
C TYR A 26 -17.86 -13.54 17.30
N LYS A 27 -16.86 -14.30 17.77
CA LYS A 27 -16.18 -15.30 16.92
C LYS A 27 -17.14 -16.38 16.41
N ALA A 28 -18.02 -16.88 17.28
CA ALA A 28 -19.02 -17.88 16.92
C ALA A 28 -20.06 -17.31 15.93
N ASN A 29 -20.47 -16.06 16.11
CA ASN A 29 -21.40 -15.36 15.24
C ASN A 29 -20.79 -15.11 13.86
N ILE A 30 -19.54 -14.63 13.79
CA ILE A 30 -18.83 -14.44 12.53
C ILE A 30 -18.65 -15.78 11.82
N SER A 31 -18.20 -16.84 12.50
CA SER A 31 -18.06 -18.16 11.90
C SER A 31 -19.38 -18.66 11.32
N SER A 32 -20.46 -18.58 12.11
CA SER A 32 -21.82 -18.98 11.70
C SER A 32 -22.33 -18.17 10.50
N LEU A 33 -22.03 -16.87 10.45
CA LEU A 33 -22.39 -16.02 9.30
C LEU A 33 -21.59 -16.41 8.05
N ILE A 34 -20.29 -16.68 8.18
CA ILE A 34 -19.47 -17.13 7.06
C ILE A 34 -19.99 -18.48 6.54
N ASP A 35 -20.31 -19.42 7.43
CA ASP A 35 -20.92 -20.72 7.10
C ASP A 35 -22.25 -20.54 6.36
N ALA A 36 -23.11 -19.63 6.85
CA ALA A 36 -24.40 -19.34 6.23
C ALA A 36 -24.24 -18.76 4.81
N LEU A 37 -23.31 -17.83 4.62
CA LEU A 37 -23.02 -17.24 3.31
C LEU A 37 -22.47 -18.29 2.33
N ASN A 38 -21.59 -19.18 2.80
CA ASN A 38 -21.05 -20.23 1.97
C ASN A 38 -22.13 -21.27 1.58
N LYS A 39 -22.84 -21.80 2.57
CA LYS A 39 -23.83 -22.88 2.37
C LYS A 39 -24.98 -22.43 1.47
N LYS A 40 -25.51 -21.22 1.73
CA LYS A 40 -26.69 -20.70 1.04
C LYS A 40 -26.37 -20.07 -0.32
N HIS A 41 -25.30 -19.30 -0.38
CA HIS A 41 -25.01 -18.40 -1.50
C HIS A 41 -23.71 -18.76 -2.25
N GLY A 42 -22.96 -19.76 -1.79
CA GLY A 42 -21.72 -20.19 -2.42
C GLY A 42 -20.58 -19.20 -2.26
N ILE A 43 -20.74 -18.17 -1.41
CA ILE A 43 -19.72 -17.13 -1.22
C ILE A 43 -18.48 -17.75 -0.56
N PRO A 44 -17.27 -17.53 -1.10
CA PRO A 44 -16.06 -18.07 -0.50
C PRO A 44 -15.85 -17.58 0.94
N PHE A 45 -15.71 -18.49 1.92
CA PHE A 45 -15.18 -18.33 3.29
C PHE A 45 -14.14 -17.22 3.42
N SER A 46 -13.10 -17.17 2.58
CA SER A 46 -12.08 -16.10 2.59
C SER A 46 -12.70 -14.73 2.30
N LYS A 47 -13.48 -14.60 1.22
CA LYS A 47 -14.19 -13.37 0.85
C LYS A 47 -15.24 -12.96 1.89
N ALA A 48 -16.02 -13.92 2.39
CA ALA A 48 -17.00 -13.70 3.44
C ALA A 48 -16.33 -13.32 4.77
N SER A 49 -15.21 -13.95 5.14
CA SER A 49 -14.38 -13.58 6.28
C SER A 49 -13.83 -12.16 6.12
N ASP A 50 -13.34 -11.82 4.93
CA ASP A 50 -12.79 -10.49 4.64
C ASP A 50 -13.84 -9.39 4.74
N LEU A 51 -15.06 -9.64 4.23
CA LEU A 51 -16.18 -8.70 4.29
C LEU A 51 -16.77 -8.60 5.71
N LEU A 52 -17.01 -9.73 6.39
CA LEU A 52 -17.65 -9.78 7.71
C LEU A 52 -16.72 -9.34 8.84
N SER A 53 -15.42 -9.64 8.71
CA SER A 53 -14.39 -9.17 9.66
C SER A 53 -13.93 -7.74 9.36
N GLN A 54 -14.55 -7.07 8.38
CA GLN A 54 -14.20 -5.71 7.92
C GLN A 54 -12.73 -5.57 7.49
N LYS A 55 -12.09 -6.67 7.07
CA LYS A 55 -10.75 -6.64 6.47
C LYS A 55 -10.79 -5.92 5.13
N VAL A 56 -11.92 -6.03 4.42
CA VAL A 56 -12.26 -5.30 3.19
C VAL A 56 -13.50 -4.44 3.44
N HIS A 57 -13.55 -3.23 2.84
CA HIS A 57 -14.70 -2.36 3.00
C HIS A 57 -15.91 -2.95 2.27
N VAL A 58 -17.09 -2.92 2.91
CA VAL A 58 -18.33 -3.47 2.35
C VAL A 58 -18.69 -2.85 0.99
N SER A 59 -18.24 -1.63 0.69
CA SER A 59 -18.43 -0.98 -0.62
C SER A 59 -17.75 -1.70 -1.79
N THR A 60 -16.84 -2.64 -1.54
CA THR A 60 -16.25 -3.47 -2.61
C THR A 60 -17.09 -4.70 -2.92
N ALA A 61 -18.17 -4.94 -2.17
CA ALA A 61 -19.06 -6.08 -2.38
C ALA A 61 -20.02 -5.79 -3.54
N SER A 62 -20.24 -6.80 -4.37
CA SER A 62 -21.26 -6.76 -5.42
C SER A 62 -22.67 -6.70 -4.85
N ASP A 63 -23.65 -6.40 -5.70
CA ASP A 63 -25.01 -6.22 -5.21
C ASP A 63 -25.63 -7.48 -4.61
N PHE A 64 -25.26 -8.63 -5.17
CA PHE A 64 -25.60 -9.93 -4.66
C PHE A 64 -24.94 -10.21 -3.30
N GLU A 65 -23.70 -9.78 -3.09
CA GLU A 65 -22.98 -10.02 -1.84
C GLU A 65 -23.54 -9.16 -0.71
N LEU A 66 -23.86 -7.91 -0.99
CA LEU A 66 -24.57 -7.04 -0.06
C LEU A 66 -25.93 -7.63 0.33
N PHE A 67 -26.65 -8.21 -0.65
CA PHE A 67 -27.88 -8.95 -0.38
C PHE A 67 -27.63 -10.15 0.53
N ALA A 68 -26.65 -10.99 0.19
CA ALA A 68 -26.36 -12.22 0.92
C ALA A 68 -25.96 -11.93 2.37
N ILE A 69 -25.10 -10.92 2.58
CA ILE A 69 -24.66 -10.45 3.90
C ILE A 69 -25.85 -9.92 4.69
N MET A 70 -26.66 -9.01 4.11
CA MET A 70 -27.84 -8.49 4.81
C MET A 70 -28.84 -9.60 5.13
N ASN A 71 -29.01 -10.58 4.24
CA ASN A 71 -29.93 -11.69 4.44
C ASN A 71 -29.47 -12.62 5.57
N ALA A 72 -28.15 -12.79 5.74
CA ALA A 72 -27.56 -13.55 6.83
C ALA A 72 -27.61 -12.80 8.17
N ILE A 73 -27.40 -11.49 8.17
CA ILE A 73 -27.33 -10.69 9.41
C ILE A 73 -28.71 -10.23 9.89
N ASN A 74 -29.55 -9.72 8.98
CA ASN A 74 -30.88 -9.22 9.31
C ASN A 74 -31.81 -9.20 8.07
N ASN A 75 -32.43 -10.34 7.81
CA ASN A 75 -33.33 -10.53 6.66
C ASN A 75 -34.55 -9.57 6.65
N LYS A 76 -34.97 -9.03 7.79
CA LYS A 76 -36.12 -8.11 7.89
C LYS A 76 -35.88 -6.78 7.19
N LEU A 77 -34.61 -6.39 7.03
CA LEU A 77 -34.22 -5.15 6.37
C LEU A 77 -34.12 -5.29 4.84
N ILE A 78 -34.16 -6.51 4.29
CA ILE A 78 -34.04 -6.75 2.85
C ILE A 78 -35.06 -5.94 2.02
N PRO A 79 -36.36 -5.88 2.38
CA PRO A 79 -37.35 -5.12 1.61
C PRO A 79 -37.14 -3.60 1.59
N ASP A 80 -36.34 -3.05 2.51
CA ASP A 80 -36.03 -1.62 2.54
C ASP A 80 -35.05 -1.21 1.43
N TYR A 81 -34.28 -2.18 0.94
CA TYR A 81 -33.06 -1.96 0.15
C TYR A 81 -33.06 -2.68 -1.20
N PHE A 82 -33.86 -3.73 -1.36
CA PHE A 82 -33.90 -4.56 -2.56
C PHE A 82 -35.34 -4.67 -3.07
N THR A 83 -35.50 -4.60 -4.38
CA THR A 83 -36.79 -4.83 -5.06
C THR A 83 -37.24 -6.29 -4.91
N PRO A 84 -38.55 -6.58 -5.02
CA PRO A 84 -39.05 -7.96 -5.05
C PRO A 84 -38.40 -8.83 -6.14
N ILE A 85 -38.02 -8.23 -7.27
CA ILE A 85 -37.34 -8.91 -8.39
C ILE A 85 -35.92 -9.30 -7.98
N GLU A 86 -35.15 -8.38 -7.41
CA GLU A 86 -33.79 -8.65 -6.90
C GLU A 86 -33.83 -9.70 -5.79
N ILE A 87 -34.79 -9.61 -4.87
CA ILE A 87 -34.96 -10.60 -3.80
C ILE A 87 -35.19 -11.99 -4.40
N LYS A 88 -36.10 -12.11 -5.37
CA LYS A 88 -36.39 -13.38 -6.06
C LYS A 88 -35.17 -13.91 -6.80
N LYS A 89 -34.40 -13.04 -7.45
CA LYS A 89 -33.17 -13.38 -8.19
C LYS A 89 -32.06 -13.84 -7.23
N TYR A 90 -31.68 -13.01 -6.28
CA TYR A 90 -30.54 -13.23 -5.40
C TYR A 90 -30.79 -14.33 -4.35
N SER A 91 -32.04 -14.56 -3.93
CA SER A 91 -32.37 -15.66 -3.01
C SER A 91 -32.08 -17.04 -3.61
N LYS A 92 -32.10 -17.15 -4.94
CA LYS A 92 -31.84 -18.41 -5.68
C LYS A 92 -30.43 -18.47 -6.28
N TYR A 93 -29.71 -17.36 -6.27
CA TYR A 93 -28.37 -17.29 -6.87
C TYR A 93 -27.33 -17.90 -5.92
N LYS A 94 -26.48 -18.74 -6.49
CA LYS A 94 -25.33 -19.35 -5.82
C LYS A 94 -24.11 -19.13 -6.71
N VAL A 95 -23.03 -18.62 -6.13
CA VAL A 95 -21.74 -18.55 -6.83
C VAL A 95 -21.30 -19.98 -7.12
N THR A 96 -21.11 -20.28 -8.40
CA THR A 96 -20.50 -21.53 -8.85
C THR A 96 -19.00 -21.40 -8.67
N LYS A 97 -18.42 -22.25 -7.81
CA LYS A 97 -16.96 -22.36 -7.72
C LYS A 97 -16.47 -23.00 -9.01
N SER A 98 -15.54 -22.36 -9.72
CA SER A 98 -14.59 -23.09 -10.56
C SER A 98 -13.88 -24.11 -9.67
N ALA A 99 -13.90 -25.39 -10.01
CA ALA A 99 -13.19 -26.39 -9.22
C ALA A 99 -11.68 -26.24 -9.47
N ILE A 100 -10.86 -26.27 -8.42
CA ILE A 100 -9.46 -26.62 -8.60
C ILE A 100 -9.40 -28.08 -9.06
N THR A 101 -8.67 -28.35 -10.12
CA THR A 101 -8.32 -29.69 -10.56
C THR A 101 -6.96 -30.05 -9.98
N PHE A 102 -6.86 -31.23 -9.37
CA PHE A 102 -5.60 -31.79 -8.93
C PHE A 102 -4.96 -32.65 -10.04
N PRO A 103 -3.62 -32.74 -10.10
CA PRO A 103 -2.66 -32.04 -9.23
C PRO A 103 -2.60 -30.53 -9.51
N ILE A 104 -2.30 -29.73 -8.48
CA ILE A 104 -1.89 -28.33 -8.66
C ILE A 104 -0.39 -28.35 -8.95
N GLU A 105 0.00 -27.92 -10.14
CA GLU A 105 1.39 -27.94 -10.58
C GLU A 105 2.00 -26.53 -10.55
N PHE A 106 3.25 -26.45 -10.08
CA PHE A 106 4.07 -25.25 -10.18
C PHE A 106 5.43 -25.60 -10.80
N ASN A 107 5.83 -24.83 -11.81
CA ASN A 107 7.21 -24.85 -12.30
C ASN A 107 8.07 -24.05 -11.32
N VAL A 108 8.92 -24.73 -10.56
CA VAL A 108 9.69 -24.18 -9.44
C VAL A 108 11.04 -24.86 -9.32
N ILE A 109 12.03 -24.11 -8.86
CA ILE A 109 13.32 -24.67 -8.44
C ILE A 109 13.29 -24.94 -6.94
N GLN A 110 13.83 -26.08 -6.50
CA GLN A 110 14.02 -26.36 -5.08
C GLN A 110 15.24 -25.60 -4.54
N VAL A 111 15.04 -24.84 -3.46
CA VAL A 111 16.08 -24.03 -2.80
C VAL A 111 16.55 -24.68 -1.51
N SER A 112 15.65 -25.40 -0.83
CA SER A 112 15.94 -26.33 0.26
C SER A 112 14.91 -27.46 0.23
N GLU A 113 15.12 -28.50 1.02
CA GLU A 113 14.22 -29.67 1.10
C GLU A 113 12.74 -29.30 1.22
N ASP A 114 12.43 -28.19 1.89
CA ASP A 114 11.09 -27.69 2.17
C ASP A 114 10.79 -26.30 1.57
N GLN A 115 11.54 -25.87 0.55
CA GLN A 115 11.33 -24.58 -0.11
C GLN A 115 11.51 -24.67 -1.63
N TRP A 116 10.53 -24.13 -2.34
CA TRP A 116 10.53 -24.04 -3.80
C TRP A 116 10.22 -22.62 -4.27
N LEU A 117 10.89 -22.19 -5.33
CA LEU A 117 10.81 -20.84 -5.87
C LEU A 117 10.39 -20.85 -7.35
N GLY A 118 9.41 -20.02 -7.71
CA GLY A 118 8.96 -19.87 -9.09
C GLY A 118 8.11 -18.62 -9.26
N SER A 119 7.04 -18.73 -10.04
CA SER A 119 6.14 -17.61 -10.34
C SER A 119 4.67 -17.99 -10.25
N ILE A 120 3.82 -17.01 -9.97
CA ILE A 120 2.36 -17.15 -9.97
C ILE A 120 1.71 -15.96 -10.67
N THR A 121 0.66 -16.20 -11.45
CA THR A 121 -0.13 -15.14 -12.07
C THR A 121 -1.22 -14.63 -11.11
N ALA A 122 -1.64 -13.38 -11.28
CA ALA A 122 -2.76 -12.84 -10.52
C ALA A 122 -4.02 -13.69 -10.72
N ARG A 123 -4.28 -14.17 -11.95
CA ARG A 123 -5.39 -15.10 -12.21
C ARG A 123 -5.29 -16.40 -11.44
N GLN A 124 -4.11 -17.04 -11.41
CA GLN A 124 -3.94 -18.29 -10.66
C GLN A 124 -4.09 -18.06 -9.15
N LEU A 125 -3.53 -16.97 -8.61
CA LEU A 125 -3.70 -16.59 -7.22
C LEU A 125 -5.17 -16.28 -6.87
N MET A 126 -5.91 -15.63 -7.77
CA MET A 126 -7.34 -15.35 -7.59
C MET A 126 -8.20 -16.60 -7.75
N LEU A 127 -7.81 -17.55 -8.60
CA LEU A 127 -8.42 -18.88 -8.61
C LEU A 127 -8.31 -19.51 -7.22
N PHE A 128 -7.13 -19.52 -6.60
CA PHE A 128 -6.95 -20.05 -5.25
C PHE A 128 -7.79 -19.30 -4.20
N ARG A 129 -7.91 -17.97 -4.30
CA ARG A 129 -8.80 -17.19 -3.44
C ARG A 129 -10.26 -17.62 -3.59
N ASP A 130 -10.75 -17.68 -4.81
CA ASP A 130 -12.16 -17.90 -5.13
C ASP A 130 -12.59 -19.34 -4.81
N THR A 131 -11.66 -20.29 -4.89
CA THR A 131 -11.86 -21.68 -4.49
C THR A 131 -11.54 -21.97 -3.02
N GLN A 132 -11.06 -20.96 -2.27
CA GLN A 132 -10.74 -21.02 -0.83
C GLN A 132 -9.47 -21.79 -0.47
N PHE A 133 -8.57 -21.95 -1.42
CA PHE A 133 -7.26 -22.54 -1.20
C PHE A 133 -6.27 -21.52 -0.62
N VAL A 134 -6.68 -20.33 -0.21
CA VAL A 134 -5.81 -19.36 0.48
C VAL A 134 -6.43 -18.97 1.80
N ASN A 135 -5.68 -19.19 2.87
CA ASN A 135 -6.03 -18.81 4.23
C ASN A 135 -4.99 -17.86 4.82
N TYR A 136 -5.40 -17.22 5.90
CA TYR A 136 -4.53 -16.44 6.75
C TYR A 136 -4.55 -17.06 8.15
N ASN A 137 -3.59 -17.94 8.41
CA ASN A 137 -3.46 -18.59 9.71
C ASN A 137 -3.13 -17.58 10.80
N SER A 138 -3.98 -17.47 11.82
CA SER A 138 -3.79 -16.52 12.92
C SER A 138 -2.65 -16.87 13.88
N ASN A 139 -2.26 -18.14 13.94
CA ASN A 139 -1.35 -18.67 14.96
C ASN A 139 0.13 -18.45 14.61
N THR A 140 0.45 -18.31 13.32
CA THR A 140 1.82 -18.07 12.83
C THR A 140 2.21 -16.59 12.82
N GLN A 141 1.28 -15.66 13.08
CA GLN A 141 1.40 -14.28 12.63
C GLN A 141 1.96 -13.29 13.66
N ARG A 142 2.47 -12.15 13.16
CA ARG A 142 2.90 -10.99 13.96
C ARG A 142 1.75 -10.52 14.86
N THR A 143 2.10 -9.98 16.02
CA THR A 143 1.17 -9.42 17.02
C THR A 143 0.05 -8.66 16.34
N MET A 144 -1.15 -9.25 16.34
CA MET A 144 -2.36 -8.60 15.86
C MET A 144 -2.56 -7.31 16.67
N THR A 145 -3.02 -6.22 16.05
CA THR A 145 -3.32 -5.02 16.81
C THR A 145 -4.40 -5.36 17.83
N ARG A 146 -4.08 -5.19 19.11
CA ARG A 146 -5.06 -5.25 20.17
C ARG A 146 -5.96 -4.03 20.02
N VAL A 147 -7.18 -4.26 19.57
CA VAL A 147 -8.20 -3.23 19.54
C VAL A 147 -8.99 -3.35 20.83
N ASN A 148 -8.73 -2.44 21.76
CA ASN A 148 -9.47 -2.31 23.00
C ASN A 148 -10.73 -1.50 22.75
N HIS A 149 -11.89 -2.15 22.85
CA HIS A 149 -13.19 -1.49 22.86
C HIS A 149 -13.88 -1.79 24.20
N GLY A 150 -13.46 -1.08 25.26
CA GLY A 150 -13.97 -1.31 26.61
C GLY A 150 -13.49 -2.65 27.18
N THR A 151 -14.42 -3.58 27.44
CA THR A 151 -14.18 -4.91 28.02
C THR A 151 -13.80 -5.99 26.99
N VAL A 152 -13.78 -5.65 25.71
CA VAL A 152 -13.49 -6.58 24.61
C VAL A 152 -12.08 -6.36 24.07
N GLU A 153 -11.29 -7.42 24.10
CA GLU A 153 -10.05 -7.52 23.34
C GLU A 153 -10.34 -8.24 22.02
N SER A 154 -10.17 -7.52 20.91
CA SER A 154 -10.14 -8.14 19.59
C SER A 154 -8.77 -7.96 18.95
N TYR A 155 -8.38 -8.96 18.17
CA TYR A 155 -7.10 -9.01 17.49
C TYR A 155 -7.33 -8.79 16.00
N ARG A 156 -6.86 -7.66 15.48
CA ARG A 156 -6.95 -7.33 14.03
C ARG A 156 -5.59 -7.53 13.37
N ILE A 157 -5.60 -8.08 12.16
CA ILE A 157 -4.42 -8.01 11.28
C ILE A 157 -4.16 -6.52 11.02
N THR A 158 -2.96 -6.04 11.31
CA THR A 158 -2.57 -4.65 11.05
C THR A 158 -2.39 -4.44 9.55
N LEU A 159 -3.48 -4.29 8.80
CA LEU A 159 -3.42 -3.97 7.38
C LEU A 159 -3.10 -2.47 7.21
N ASN A 160 -1.87 -2.15 6.83
CA ASN A 160 -1.50 -0.81 6.43
C ASN A 160 -2.15 -0.46 5.08
N ARG A 161 -3.32 0.17 5.12
CA ARG A 161 -4.05 0.60 3.91
C ARG A 161 -3.24 1.52 3.01
N LYS A 162 -2.38 2.37 3.57
CA LYS A 162 -1.48 3.22 2.75
C LYS A 162 -0.50 2.37 1.94
N ALA A 163 -0.04 1.25 2.49
CA ALA A 163 0.83 0.32 1.77
C ALA A 163 0.07 -0.38 0.63
N VAL A 164 -1.16 -0.86 0.88
CA VAL A 164 -2.01 -1.49 -0.15
C VAL A 164 -2.29 -0.51 -1.29
N GLU A 165 -2.73 0.72 -0.99
CA GLU A 165 -2.99 1.73 -2.01
C GLU A 165 -1.72 2.13 -2.77
N GLY A 166 -0.57 2.19 -2.10
CA GLY A 166 0.72 2.41 -2.74
C GLY A 166 1.04 1.31 -3.76
N ILE A 167 0.85 0.05 -3.38
CA ILE A 167 1.04 -1.12 -4.26
C ILE A 167 0.10 -1.05 -5.48
N LYS A 168 -1.20 -0.76 -5.26
CA LYS A 168 -2.18 -0.62 -6.35
C LYS A 168 -1.82 0.48 -7.34
N LYS A 169 -1.37 1.64 -6.82
CA LYS A 169 -0.88 2.74 -7.66
C LYS A 169 0.35 2.32 -8.48
N SER A 170 1.25 1.52 -7.91
CA SER A 170 2.42 1.02 -8.65
C SER A 170 2.03 0.01 -9.73
N PHE A 171 1.09 -0.91 -9.47
CA PHE A 171 0.59 -1.81 -10.52
C PHE A 171 -0.05 -1.05 -11.67
N THR A 172 -0.99 -0.14 -11.38
CA THR A 172 -1.70 0.66 -12.40
C THR A 172 -0.78 1.59 -13.21
N ARG A 173 0.38 1.97 -12.64
CA ARG A 173 1.41 2.76 -13.34
C ARG A 173 2.44 1.90 -14.08
N ASN A 174 2.29 0.58 -14.13
CA ASN A 174 3.30 -0.37 -14.64
C ASN A 174 4.69 -0.16 -14.00
N ALA A 175 4.67 0.17 -12.72
CA ALA A 175 5.79 0.62 -11.91
C ALA A 175 6.18 -0.36 -10.80
N TYR A 176 5.35 -1.39 -10.61
CA TYR A 176 5.59 -2.41 -9.59
C TYR A 176 6.73 -3.32 -10.03
N ILE A 177 7.67 -3.59 -9.13
CA ILE A 177 8.71 -4.59 -9.35
C ILE A 177 8.22 -5.89 -8.69
N PRO A 178 8.05 -7.00 -9.43
CA PRO A 178 7.62 -8.27 -8.86
C PRO A 178 8.51 -8.68 -7.69
N ASN A 179 7.90 -9.22 -6.66
CA ASN A 179 8.58 -9.77 -5.49
C ASN A 179 7.72 -10.89 -4.88
N THR A 180 8.28 -11.58 -3.90
CA THR A 180 7.77 -12.88 -3.44
C THR A 180 6.41 -12.80 -2.73
N ILE A 181 5.47 -13.66 -3.12
CA ILE A 181 4.36 -14.13 -2.27
C ILE A 181 4.77 -15.50 -1.73
N THR A 182 4.68 -15.69 -0.42
CA THR A 182 5.07 -16.95 0.22
C THR A 182 3.84 -17.72 0.68
N LEU A 183 3.61 -18.89 0.08
CA LEU A 183 2.54 -19.84 0.41
C LEU A 183 3.11 -21.03 1.16
N ASN A 184 2.56 -21.32 2.34
CA ASN A 184 2.90 -22.50 3.12
C ASN A 184 1.91 -23.63 2.85
N LEU A 185 2.45 -24.82 2.63
CA LEU A 185 1.72 -26.08 2.64
C LEU A 185 1.44 -26.46 4.10
N PRO A 186 0.18 -26.76 4.45
CA PRO A 186 -0.18 -27.28 5.76
C PRO A 186 0.25 -28.74 5.89
N ASP A 187 0.26 -29.25 7.12
CA ASP A 187 0.70 -30.62 7.42
C ASP A 187 -0.14 -31.72 6.72
N ASP A 188 -1.36 -31.39 6.29
CA ASP A 188 -2.26 -32.30 5.55
C ASP A 188 -2.03 -32.31 4.03
N ALA A 189 -1.05 -31.56 3.52
CA ALA A 189 -0.74 -31.52 2.09
C ALA A 189 -0.01 -32.78 1.64
N GLU A 190 -0.48 -33.38 0.54
CA GLU A 190 0.23 -34.41 -0.21
C GLU A 190 0.82 -33.77 -1.47
N PHE A 191 2.13 -33.91 -1.65
CA PHE A 191 2.84 -33.36 -2.79
C PHE A 191 4.10 -34.17 -3.12
N ASP A 192 4.57 -34.00 -4.34
CA ASP A 192 5.82 -34.56 -4.85
C ASP A 192 6.58 -33.49 -5.63
N TYR A 193 7.92 -33.58 -5.64
CA TYR A 193 8.76 -32.68 -6.40
C TYR A 193 9.65 -33.47 -7.37
N ASP A 194 9.47 -33.19 -8.65
CA ASP A 194 10.31 -33.71 -9.72
C ASP A 194 11.45 -32.72 -9.99
N GLU A 195 12.67 -33.12 -9.61
CA GLU A 195 13.88 -32.31 -9.78
C GLU A 195 14.31 -32.18 -11.25
N ASP A 196 14.07 -33.21 -12.07
CA ASP A 196 14.43 -33.22 -13.49
C ASP A 196 13.52 -32.27 -14.27
N GLU A 197 12.23 -32.24 -13.94
CA GLU A 197 11.24 -31.33 -14.55
C GLU A 197 11.14 -29.95 -13.88
N ASN A 198 11.78 -29.76 -12.71
CA ASN A 198 11.58 -28.58 -11.85
C ASN A 198 10.09 -28.31 -11.59
N LYS A 199 9.38 -29.35 -11.15
CA LYS A 199 7.92 -29.32 -11.00
C LYS A 199 7.51 -29.79 -9.61
N LEU A 200 6.80 -28.92 -8.89
CA LEU A 200 6.11 -29.27 -7.65
C LEU A 200 4.66 -29.61 -7.96
N SER A 201 4.26 -30.84 -7.65
CA SER A 201 2.94 -31.40 -7.91
C SER A 201 2.22 -31.65 -6.59
N ILE A 202 1.21 -30.84 -6.27
CA ILE A 202 0.40 -31.02 -5.07
C ILE A 202 -0.83 -31.84 -5.44
N THR A 203 -0.97 -33.04 -4.90
CA THR A 203 -2.05 -33.98 -5.20
C THR A 203 -3.25 -33.83 -4.28
N SER A 204 -3.03 -33.32 -3.07
CA SER A 204 -4.08 -33.03 -2.08
C SER A 204 -3.62 -31.91 -1.15
N ILE A 205 -4.52 -30.99 -0.81
CA ILE A 205 -4.28 -29.94 0.19
C ILE A 205 -5.63 -29.35 0.61
N SER A 206 -5.78 -29.00 1.89
CA SER A 206 -6.95 -28.25 2.34
C SER A 206 -6.91 -26.79 1.88
N HIS A 207 -5.79 -26.11 2.11
CA HIS A 207 -5.54 -24.72 1.74
C HIS A 207 -4.06 -24.35 1.88
N PHE A 208 -3.60 -23.30 1.22
CA PHE A 208 -2.33 -22.63 1.49
C PHE A 208 -2.47 -21.57 2.58
N ASP A 209 -1.43 -21.41 3.40
CA ASP A 209 -1.29 -20.29 4.32
C ASP A 209 -0.35 -19.21 3.77
N ILE A 210 -0.79 -17.95 3.71
CA ILE A 210 0.12 -16.84 3.34
C ILE A 210 1.02 -16.49 4.52
N LEU A 211 2.33 -16.78 4.41
CA LEU A 211 3.32 -16.36 5.42
C LEU A 211 3.84 -14.95 5.18
N ASP A 212 4.03 -14.55 3.92
CA ASP A 212 4.42 -13.21 3.52
C ASP A 212 3.72 -12.78 2.23
N GLY A 213 3.47 -11.48 2.12
CA GLY A 213 2.86 -10.88 0.94
C GLY A 213 1.36 -10.65 1.02
N TYR A 214 0.79 -10.66 2.22
CA TYR A 214 -0.63 -10.40 2.42
C TYR A 214 -1.09 -9.04 1.86
N HIS A 215 -0.35 -7.94 2.03
CA HIS A 215 -0.72 -6.64 1.41
C HIS A 215 -0.75 -6.70 -0.13
N ARG A 216 0.12 -7.51 -0.74
CA ARG A 216 0.18 -7.73 -2.20
C ARG A 216 -1.01 -8.55 -2.67
N TYR A 217 -1.31 -9.64 -1.96
CA TYR A 217 -2.50 -10.45 -2.18
C TYR A 217 -3.78 -9.59 -2.14
N ILE A 218 -3.92 -8.71 -1.13
CA ILE A 218 -5.08 -7.80 -1.05
C ILE A 218 -5.09 -6.79 -2.20
N ALA A 219 -3.95 -6.20 -2.56
CA ALA A 219 -3.87 -5.26 -3.68
C ALA A 219 -4.26 -5.92 -5.02
N ILE A 220 -3.75 -7.12 -5.29
CA ILE A 220 -4.07 -7.91 -6.49
C ILE A 220 -5.55 -8.28 -6.52
N SER A 221 -6.11 -8.70 -5.38
CA SER A 221 -7.53 -8.98 -5.23
C SER A 221 -8.40 -7.76 -5.53
N GLU A 222 -8.08 -6.61 -4.96
CA GLU A 222 -8.82 -5.37 -5.22
C GLU A 222 -8.68 -4.90 -6.69
N LEU A 223 -7.52 -5.08 -7.32
CA LEU A 223 -7.35 -4.77 -8.74
C LEU A 223 -8.16 -5.70 -9.63
N THR A 224 -8.04 -7.01 -9.45
CA THR A 224 -8.74 -8.01 -10.27
C THR A 224 -10.27 -7.88 -10.15
N ASN A 225 -10.79 -7.49 -8.98
CA ASN A 225 -12.23 -7.24 -8.81
C ASN A 225 -12.70 -5.99 -9.59
N ASN A 226 -11.83 -5.00 -9.79
CA ASN A 226 -12.16 -3.76 -10.51
C ASN A 226 -11.81 -3.81 -12.00
N ASP A 227 -10.83 -4.63 -12.37
CA ASP A 227 -10.32 -4.83 -13.71
C ASP A 227 -10.15 -6.35 -13.96
N PRO A 228 -11.15 -7.02 -14.55
CA PRO A 228 -11.09 -8.47 -14.82
C PRO A 228 -9.96 -8.90 -15.76
N ASP A 229 -9.40 -7.97 -16.54
CA ASP A 229 -8.29 -8.25 -17.46
C ASP A 229 -6.92 -8.15 -16.78
N PHE A 230 -6.86 -7.68 -15.54
CA PHE A 230 -5.63 -7.60 -14.76
C PHE A 230 -5.03 -8.99 -14.51
N ASP A 231 -3.88 -9.25 -15.12
CA ASP A 231 -3.13 -10.51 -14.93
C ASP A 231 -1.62 -10.27 -14.80
N TYR A 232 -1.20 -9.91 -13.58
CA TYR A 232 0.20 -9.61 -13.28
C TYR A 232 0.94 -10.84 -12.74
N THR A 233 2.17 -11.08 -13.19
CA THR A 233 3.01 -12.19 -12.72
C THR A 233 3.86 -11.76 -11.52
N MET A 234 3.82 -12.55 -10.45
CA MET A 234 4.55 -12.35 -9.20
C MET A 234 5.55 -13.47 -8.96
N GLU A 235 6.60 -13.20 -8.20
CA GLU A 235 7.47 -14.25 -7.68
C GLU A 235 6.69 -15.05 -6.62
N LEU A 236 6.79 -16.37 -6.67
CA LEU A 236 6.14 -17.30 -5.77
C LEU A 236 7.21 -18.07 -5.00
N ARG A 237 7.04 -18.17 -3.68
CA ARG A 237 7.72 -19.17 -2.86
C ARG A 237 6.69 -20.11 -2.26
N VAL A 238 6.82 -21.39 -2.53
CA VAL A 238 6.07 -22.44 -1.83
C VAL A 238 6.97 -23.04 -0.78
N VAL A 239 6.47 -23.21 0.45
CA VAL A 239 7.24 -23.78 1.56
C VAL A 239 6.42 -24.84 2.28
N SER A 240 7.09 -25.80 2.91
CA SER A 240 6.46 -26.83 3.75
C SER A 240 6.99 -26.71 5.18
N PHE A 241 6.57 -25.66 5.89
CA PHE A 241 7.05 -25.34 7.23
C PHE A 241 6.05 -25.77 8.30
N SER A 242 6.61 -26.32 9.39
CA SER A 242 5.88 -26.42 10.67
C SER A 242 5.51 -25.02 11.19
N GLU A 243 4.54 -24.95 12.09
CA GLU A 243 4.12 -23.69 12.71
C GLU A 243 5.30 -22.91 13.33
N GLU A 244 6.24 -23.62 13.96
CA GLU A 244 7.43 -23.04 14.59
C GLU A 244 8.38 -22.44 13.55
N LYS A 245 8.66 -23.17 12.46
CA LYS A 245 9.54 -22.69 11.38
C LYS A 245 8.88 -21.54 10.62
N ALA A 246 7.57 -21.57 10.41
CA ALA A 246 6.81 -20.47 9.84
C ALA A 246 6.91 -19.19 10.70
N LYS A 247 6.79 -19.30 12.04
CA LYS A 247 7.00 -18.16 12.95
C LYS A 247 8.42 -17.61 12.86
N GLN A 248 9.43 -18.48 12.80
CA GLN A 248 10.82 -18.07 12.64
C GLN A 248 11.05 -17.33 11.31
N PHE A 249 10.49 -17.84 10.22
CA PHE A 249 10.53 -17.19 8.91
C PHE A 249 9.88 -15.79 8.94
N ILE A 250 8.68 -15.67 9.51
CA ILE A 250 7.97 -14.38 9.63
C ILE A 250 8.77 -13.38 10.48
N TRP A 251 9.44 -13.87 11.54
CA TRP A 251 10.33 -13.06 12.38
C TRP A 251 11.54 -12.55 11.58
N GLN A 252 12.21 -13.41 10.81
CA GLN A 252 13.34 -13.02 9.95
C GLN A 252 12.93 -11.94 8.94
N GLU A 253 11.76 -12.09 8.32
CA GLU A 253 11.20 -11.10 7.40
C GLU A 253 10.87 -9.76 8.09
N ASP A 254 10.57 -9.75 9.38
CA ASP A 254 10.31 -8.52 10.15
C ASP A 254 11.60 -7.79 10.57
N GLN A 255 12.71 -8.51 10.75
CA GLN A 255 13.99 -7.93 11.17
C GLN A 255 14.66 -7.07 10.07
N LYS A 256 14.13 -7.07 8.83
CA LYS A 256 14.63 -6.21 7.76
C LYS A 256 14.58 -4.73 8.20
N THR A 257 15.74 -4.08 8.23
CA THR A 257 15.85 -2.68 8.68
C THR A 257 15.02 -1.79 7.76
N LYS A 258 14.03 -1.10 8.35
CA LYS A 258 13.22 -0.14 7.61
C LYS A 258 14.12 1.00 7.15
N MET A 259 14.05 1.29 5.85
CA MET A 259 14.66 2.48 5.27
C MET A 259 14.21 3.73 6.03
N SER A 260 15.11 4.69 6.22
CA SER A 260 14.75 5.96 6.87
C SER A 260 13.66 6.65 6.07
N LYS A 261 12.82 7.47 6.73
CA LYS A 261 11.77 8.21 6.02
C LYS A 261 12.34 9.18 4.97
N ALA A 262 13.54 9.71 5.20
CA ALA A 262 14.21 10.61 4.28
C ALA A 262 14.64 9.87 3.01
N ASP A 263 15.31 8.72 3.16
CA ASP A 263 15.76 7.91 2.02
C ASP A 263 14.56 7.30 1.28
N SER A 264 13.54 6.81 2.01
CA SER A 264 12.32 6.30 1.37
C SER A 264 11.61 7.36 0.54
N ALA A 265 11.62 8.62 1.01
CA ALA A 265 11.04 9.73 0.29
C ALA A 265 11.83 10.07 -0.98
N THR A 266 13.17 9.96 -0.99
CA THR A 266 14.01 10.24 -2.18
C THR A 266 14.03 9.10 -3.19
N PHE A 267 13.88 7.86 -2.74
CA PHE A 267 13.84 6.67 -3.61
C PHE A 267 12.50 6.54 -4.36
N ASN A 268 11.45 7.25 -3.95
CA ASN A 268 10.18 7.27 -4.68
C ASN A 268 10.32 8.03 -6.02
N GLN A 269 10.71 7.33 -7.08
CA GLN A 269 10.91 7.92 -8.40
C GLN A 269 9.64 8.49 -9.04
N TYR A 270 8.46 8.23 -8.48
CA TYR A 270 7.18 8.75 -8.98
C TYR A 270 6.71 10.02 -8.27
N LYS A 271 7.45 10.49 -7.26
CA LYS A 271 7.13 11.74 -6.57
C LYS A 271 7.56 12.92 -7.43
N ALA A 272 6.64 13.84 -7.72
CA ALA A 272 6.91 15.00 -8.57
C ALA A 272 8.17 15.78 -8.18
N SER A 273 8.42 16.03 -6.88
CA SER A 273 9.64 16.72 -6.42
C SER A 273 10.92 15.93 -6.69
N ASN A 274 10.90 14.60 -6.63
CA ASN A 274 12.06 13.78 -6.98
C ASN A 274 12.31 13.80 -8.49
N ILE A 275 11.26 13.72 -9.30
CA ILE A 275 11.35 13.83 -10.76
C ILE A 275 11.95 15.19 -11.15
N ILE A 276 11.48 16.28 -10.53
CA ILE A 276 12.02 17.63 -10.74
C ILE A 276 13.48 17.69 -10.32
N ALA A 277 13.83 17.20 -9.13
CA ALA A 277 15.22 17.19 -8.65
C ALA A 277 16.14 16.39 -9.59
N GLN A 278 15.70 15.24 -10.08
CA GLN A 278 16.46 14.43 -11.05
C GLN A 278 16.66 15.16 -12.39
N ARG A 279 15.62 15.85 -12.88
CA ARG A 279 15.70 16.67 -14.11
C ARG A 279 16.66 17.84 -13.94
N LEU A 280 16.61 18.53 -12.80
CA LEU A 280 17.58 19.58 -12.46
C LEU A 280 19.00 19.01 -12.45
N ASN A 281 19.20 17.85 -11.82
CA ASN A 281 20.50 17.17 -11.72
C ASN A 281 21.03 16.62 -13.05
N SER A 282 20.18 16.53 -14.07
CA SER A 282 20.57 16.15 -15.43
C SER A 282 20.79 17.37 -16.35
N GLY A 283 20.26 18.53 -15.94
CA GLY A 283 20.26 19.80 -16.66
C GLY A 283 21.02 20.90 -15.93
N ALA A 284 20.31 21.94 -15.49
CA ALA A 284 20.87 23.17 -14.92
C ALA A 284 21.77 22.95 -13.69
N LEU A 285 21.60 21.86 -12.94
CA LEU A 285 22.38 21.54 -11.75
C LEU A 285 23.15 20.22 -11.92
N ARG A 286 23.72 20.00 -13.12
CA ARG A 286 24.29 18.71 -13.51
C ARG A 286 25.34 18.20 -12.51
N GLY A 287 25.04 17.07 -11.86
CA GLY A 287 25.95 16.40 -10.92
C GLY A 287 26.10 17.09 -9.55
N ILE A 288 25.37 18.18 -9.31
CA ILE A 288 25.45 18.98 -8.08
C ILE A 288 24.57 18.38 -6.97
N ILE A 289 23.48 17.70 -7.35
CA ILE A 289 22.49 17.16 -6.42
C ILE A 289 22.79 15.68 -6.12
N ASN A 290 23.06 15.34 -4.85
CA ASN A 290 23.31 13.96 -4.42
C ASN A 290 22.97 13.77 -2.94
N ASN A 291 22.54 12.56 -2.55
CA ASN A 291 22.36 12.17 -1.15
C ASN A 291 23.70 12.05 -0.39
N ASN A 292 24.77 11.66 -1.08
CA ASN A 292 26.07 11.38 -0.48
C ASN A 292 27.15 12.33 -1.00
N GLY A 293 27.27 13.50 -0.38
CA GLY A 293 28.39 14.42 -0.62
C GLY A 293 28.23 15.37 -1.81
N GLY A 294 27.04 15.46 -2.41
CA GLY A 294 26.72 16.52 -3.37
C GLY A 294 26.73 17.90 -2.70
N ILE A 295 26.90 18.94 -3.52
CA ILE A 295 26.79 20.33 -3.05
C ILE A 295 25.39 20.58 -2.49
N ILE A 296 24.36 20.01 -3.14
CA ILE A 296 22.97 20.09 -2.70
C ILE A 296 22.48 18.70 -2.31
N ASP A 297 21.98 18.57 -1.09
CA ASP A 297 21.37 17.33 -0.61
C ASP A 297 19.98 17.11 -1.25
N THR A 298 19.75 15.91 -1.79
CA THR A 298 18.51 15.60 -2.53
C THR A 298 17.29 15.56 -1.61
N ALA A 299 17.42 15.03 -0.40
CA ALA A 299 16.32 14.97 0.55
C ALA A 299 15.91 16.38 1.00
N ILE A 300 16.87 17.28 1.20
CA ILE A 300 16.59 18.67 1.57
C ILE A 300 15.92 19.40 0.40
N LEU A 301 16.48 19.30 -0.81
CA LEU A 301 15.92 19.97 -2.00
C LEU A 301 14.47 19.52 -2.26
N THR A 302 14.22 18.22 -2.30
CA THR A 302 12.89 17.67 -2.63
C THR A 302 11.82 18.09 -1.62
N ASN A 303 12.16 18.13 -0.32
CA ASN A 303 11.26 18.63 0.71
C ASN A 303 10.94 20.12 0.56
N ILE A 304 11.90 20.95 0.13
CA ILE A 304 11.63 22.38 -0.06
C ILE A 304 10.79 22.61 -1.32
N LEU A 305 11.04 21.85 -2.39
CA LEU A 305 10.25 21.90 -3.61
C LEU A 305 8.78 21.55 -3.35
N ASP A 306 8.53 20.52 -2.53
CA ASP A 306 7.18 20.16 -2.08
C ASP A 306 6.46 21.34 -1.43
N TYR A 307 7.16 22.10 -0.59
CA TYR A 307 6.56 23.19 0.17
C TYR A 307 6.38 24.48 -0.66
N THR A 308 7.36 24.82 -1.49
CA THR A 308 7.41 26.08 -2.24
C THR A 308 6.64 25.98 -3.55
N TYR A 309 7.16 25.20 -4.49
CA TYR A 309 6.65 25.12 -5.85
C TYR A 309 5.43 24.20 -5.99
N LEU A 310 5.36 23.12 -5.20
CA LEU A 310 4.30 22.12 -5.32
C LEU A 310 3.15 22.30 -4.31
N LYS A 311 3.38 23.05 -3.21
CA LYS A 311 2.43 23.23 -2.11
C LYS A 311 1.80 21.92 -1.60
N GLY A 312 2.57 20.83 -1.60
CA GLY A 312 2.14 19.49 -1.19
C GLY A 312 1.43 18.67 -2.28
N SER A 313 1.25 19.19 -3.50
CA SER A 313 0.74 18.40 -4.63
C SER A 313 1.75 17.36 -5.08
N GLN A 314 1.32 16.09 -5.17
CA GLN A 314 2.17 14.98 -5.65
C GLN A 314 1.80 14.48 -7.04
N ASP A 315 0.65 14.89 -7.56
CA ASP A 315 0.12 14.42 -8.84
C ASP A 315 0.23 15.56 -9.87
N LEU A 316 1.41 15.66 -10.49
CA LEU A 316 1.62 16.48 -11.68
C LEU A 316 1.57 15.61 -12.92
N THR A 317 1.10 16.18 -14.03
CA THR A 317 1.30 15.59 -15.34
C THR A 317 2.76 15.71 -15.76
N ARG A 318 3.23 14.82 -16.64
CA ARG A 318 4.59 14.88 -17.20
C ARG A 318 4.93 16.24 -17.83
N SER A 319 3.95 16.91 -18.45
CA SER A 319 4.13 18.24 -19.05
C SER A 319 4.38 19.31 -17.98
N GLU A 320 3.62 19.27 -16.88
CA GLU A 320 3.79 20.18 -15.74
C GLU A 320 5.13 19.97 -15.04
N GLU A 321 5.55 18.71 -14.84
CA GLU A 321 6.87 18.38 -14.29
C GLU A 321 8.00 18.96 -15.14
N ILE A 322 7.92 18.81 -16.47
CA ILE A 322 8.91 19.35 -17.42
C ILE A 322 8.94 20.88 -17.35
N SER A 323 7.76 21.51 -17.40
CA SER A 323 7.62 22.97 -17.38
C SER A 323 8.20 23.56 -16.09
N LEU A 324 7.83 22.97 -14.94
CA LEU A 324 8.29 23.41 -13.63
C LEU A 324 9.79 23.19 -13.44
N SER A 325 10.32 22.03 -13.88
CA SER A 325 11.76 21.77 -13.85
C SER A 325 12.55 22.79 -14.66
N LYS A 326 12.06 23.16 -15.86
CA LYS A 326 12.70 24.19 -16.69
C LYS A 326 12.65 25.57 -16.03
N LYS A 327 11.53 25.93 -15.39
CA LYS A 327 11.40 27.20 -14.67
C LYS A 327 12.43 27.28 -13.53
N ILE A 328 12.46 26.26 -12.68
CA ILE A 328 13.38 26.21 -11.53
C ILE A 328 14.83 26.17 -12.02
N GLY A 329 15.13 25.41 -13.07
CA GLY A 329 16.46 25.37 -13.67
C GLY A 329 16.94 26.76 -14.11
N LYS A 330 16.10 27.53 -14.80
CA LYS A 330 16.41 28.92 -15.17
C LYS A 330 16.64 29.83 -13.97
N ASP A 331 15.95 29.60 -12.86
CA ASP A 331 16.15 30.37 -11.65
C ASP A 331 17.53 30.08 -11.01
N PHE A 332 17.99 28.82 -11.07
CA PHE A 332 19.35 28.45 -10.67
C PHE A 332 20.44 28.97 -11.63
N GLU A 333 20.20 28.91 -12.95
CA GLU A 333 21.12 29.47 -13.96
C GLU A 333 21.33 30.98 -13.72
N LYS A 334 20.24 31.73 -13.48
CA LYS A 334 20.34 33.16 -13.12
C LYS A 334 21.16 33.41 -11.86
N LEU A 335 21.07 32.51 -10.87
CA LEU A 335 21.85 32.61 -9.64
C LEU A 335 23.33 32.38 -9.92
N GLU A 336 23.66 31.37 -10.73
CA GLU A 336 25.02 31.08 -11.19
C GLU A 336 25.62 32.24 -11.98
N ASP A 337 24.85 32.82 -12.92
CA ASP A 337 25.25 33.99 -13.70
C ASP A 337 25.60 35.21 -12.82
N ASN A 338 24.95 35.32 -11.64
CA ASN A 338 25.24 36.39 -10.69
C ASN A 338 26.49 36.12 -9.82
N ASP A 339 26.73 34.86 -9.45
CA ASP A 339 27.86 34.42 -8.63
C ASP A 339 28.06 32.90 -8.74
N SER A 340 28.92 32.46 -9.66
CA SER A 340 29.19 31.04 -9.89
C SER A 340 29.80 30.35 -8.66
N THR A 341 30.51 31.11 -7.81
CA THR A 341 31.19 30.57 -6.61
C THR A 341 30.22 30.07 -5.54
N ILE A 342 28.92 30.35 -5.68
CA ILE A 342 27.91 29.87 -4.74
C ILE A 342 27.84 28.34 -4.71
N PHE A 343 28.25 27.65 -5.77
CA PHE A 343 28.27 26.18 -5.84
C PHE A 343 29.64 25.56 -5.50
N ASP A 344 30.66 26.35 -5.14
CA ASP A 344 32.01 25.83 -4.87
C ASP A 344 32.11 25.02 -3.57
N THR A 345 31.17 25.23 -2.65
CA THR A 345 31.15 24.59 -1.34
C THR A 345 29.82 23.92 -1.08
N ARG A 346 29.85 22.81 -0.32
CA ARG A 346 28.65 22.08 0.04
C ARG A 346 27.70 22.95 0.85
N TRP A 347 26.44 22.96 0.45
CA TRP A 347 25.40 23.68 1.15
C TRP A 347 24.94 22.87 2.34
N ASP A 348 24.90 23.51 3.50
CA ASP A 348 24.18 22.95 4.63
C ASP A 348 22.65 23.05 4.42
N ARG A 349 21.92 22.45 5.35
CA ARG A 349 20.45 22.43 5.31
C ARG A 349 19.84 23.83 5.32
N GLU A 350 20.37 24.74 6.14
CA GLU A 350 19.80 26.09 6.32
C GLU A 350 20.01 26.95 5.08
N PHE A 351 21.22 26.87 4.52
CA PHE A 351 21.59 27.59 3.32
C PHE A 351 20.79 27.10 2.11
N THR A 352 20.63 25.78 1.95
CA THR A 352 19.80 25.20 0.88
C THR A 352 18.36 25.73 0.93
N ILE A 353 17.78 25.79 2.13
CA ILE A 353 16.42 26.34 2.34
C ILE A 353 16.38 27.81 1.94
N CYS A 354 17.35 28.60 2.38
CA CYS A 354 17.41 30.03 2.06
C CYS A 354 17.51 30.28 0.55
N VAL A 355 18.39 29.54 -0.14
CA VAL A 355 18.57 29.68 -1.59
C VAL A 355 17.28 29.37 -2.32
N VAL A 356 16.72 28.16 -2.14
CA VAL A 356 15.52 27.73 -2.89
C VAL A 356 14.33 28.65 -2.60
N TYR A 357 14.18 29.11 -1.36
CA TYR A 357 13.13 30.05 -0.97
C TYR A 357 13.33 31.45 -1.60
N CYS A 358 14.57 31.95 -1.66
CA CYS A 358 14.87 33.21 -2.34
C CYS A 358 14.57 33.14 -3.84
N LEU A 359 14.95 32.04 -4.49
CA LEU A 359 14.65 31.79 -5.91
C LEU A 359 13.15 31.77 -6.16
N PHE A 360 12.38 31.09 -5.31
CA PHE A 360 10.92 31.05 -5.39
C PHE A 360 10.28 32.46 -5.32
N ASN A 361 10.90 33.38 -4.59
CA ASN A 361 10.48 34.78 -4.46
C ASN A 361 11.17 35.72 -5.48
N GLY A 362 11.89 35.19 -6.47
CA GLY A 362 12.52 35.99 -7.53
C GLY A 362 13.81 36.72 -7.14
N CYS A 363 14.48 36.30 -6.07
CA CYS A 363 15.78 36.85 -5.67
C CYS A 363 16.92 35.94 -6.15
N TYR A 364 17.73 36.46 -7.08
CA TYR A 364 18.84 35.73 -7.73
C TYR A 364 20.22 36.24 -7.32
N ASN A 365 20.30 37.23 -6.43
CA ASN A 365 21.57 37.83 -6.03
C ASN A 365 22.20 37.06 -4.86
N ALA A 366 23.30 36.35 -5.12
CA ALA A 366 23.97 35.51 -4.13
C ALA A 366 24.40 36.26 -2.87
N LYS A 367 24.83 37.54 -2.95
CA LYS A 367 25.20 38.33 -1.77
C LYS A 367 23.99 38.59 -0.87
N LYS A 368 22.83 38.92 -1.46
CA LYS A 368 21.57 39.08 -0.72
C LYS A 368 21.14 37.76 -0.07
N ILE A 369 21.26 36.64 -0.78
CA ILE A 369 20.93 35.30 -0.25
C ILE A 369 21.87 34.93 0.91
N LYS A 370 23.19 35.10 0.76
CA LYS A 370 24.18 34.86 1.82
C LYS A 370 23.91 35.74 3.05
N SER A 371 23.56 37.02 2.85
CA SER A 371 23.16 37.92 3.95
C SER A 371 21.85 37.48 4.60
N PHE A 372 20.87 37.02 3.82
CA PHE A 372 19.60 36.52 4.34
C PHE A 372 19.82 35.25 5.17
N ALA A 373 20.61 34.30 4.66
CA ALA A 373 20.96 33.08 5.37
C ALA A 373 21.66 33.37 6.71
N LYS A 374 22.57 34.35 6.76
CA LYS A 374 23.22 34.75 8.02
C LYS A 374 22.24 35.31 9.06
N LYS A 375 21.20 36.04 8.63
CA LYS A 375 20.21 36.68 9.51
C LYS A 375 19.07 35.73 9.91
N ALA A 376 18.61 34.91 8.97
CA ALA A 376 17.45 34.05 9.11
C ALA A 376 17.79 32.60 9.48
N GLY A 377 19.00 32.12 9.15
CA GLY A 377 19.49 30.76 9.41
C GLY A 377 19.23 30.28 10.84
N PRO A 378 19.62 31.05 11.89
CA PRO A 378 19.38 30.65 13.28
C PRO A 378 17.88 30.48 13.63
N LYS A 379 17.00 31.32 13.07
CA LYS A 379 15.54 31.22 13.27
C LYS A 379 14.93 30.06 12.48
N ILE A 380 15.51 29.75 11.32
CA ILE A 380 15.13 28.64 10.45
C ILE A 380 15.53 27.31 11.10
N SER A 381 16.75 27.20 11.62
CA SER A 381 17.27 26.05 12.38
C SER A 381 16.36 25.65 13.56
N MET A 382 15.97 26.64 14.36
CA MET A 382 15.13 26.44 15.55
C MET A 382 13.72 25.95 15.20
N ARG A 383 13.14 26.40 14.09
CA ARG A 383 11.77 26.02 13.65
C ARG A 383 11.73 24.71 12.86
N LEU A 384 12.83 24.34 12.20
CA LEU A 384 12.95 23.10 11.45
C LEU A 384 13.04 21.85 12.34
N ASN A 385 13.53 21.97 13.57
CA ASN A 385 13.46 20.90 14.56
C ASN A 385 12.01 20.56 14.98
N GLN A 386 11.07 21.46 14.75
CA GLN A 386 9.64 21.26 15.00
C GLN A 386 8.88 20.76 13.76
N ARG A 387 9.57 20.51 12.63
CA ARG A 387 8.99 20.16 11.32
C ARG A 387 7.95 21.16 10.80
N ASP A 388 8.01 22.41 11.23
CA ASP A 388 7.03 23.42 10.86
C ASP A 388 7.66 24.54 10.01
N ILE A 389 7.78 24.24 8.71
CA ILE A 389 8.28 25.16 7.67
C ILE A 389 7.21 26.21 7.31
N SER A 390 5.96 26.03 7.76
CA SER A 390 4.81 26.90 7.43
C SER A 390 5.00 28.37 7.82
N ARG A 391 5.84 28.61 8.83
CA ARG A 391 6.16 29.94 9.37
C ARG A 391 7.38 30.61 8.74
N LEU A 392 7.94 30.07 7.64
CA LEU A 392 9.02 30.72 6.88
C LEU A 392 8.56 32.02 6.21
N ASN A 393 7.29 32.10 5.80
CA ASN A 393 6.71 33.33 5.24
C ASN A 393 6.73 34.50 6.24
N ASP A 394 6.58 34.23 7.54
CA ASP A 394 6.66 35.26 8.58
C ASP A 394 8.11 35.72 8.82
N VAL A 395 9.07 34.80 8.67
CA VAL A 395 10.51 35.11 8.75
C VAL A 395 10.95 35.97 7.56
N TRP A 396 10.42 35.69 6.36
CA TRP A 396 10.67 36.51 5.17
C TRP A 396 10.06 37.90 5.30
N LYS A 397 8.77 38.02 5.64
CA LYS A 397 8.10 39.31 5.83
C LYS A 397 8.81 40.20 6.86
N GLY A 398 9.37 39.61 7.91
CA GLY A 398 10.17 40.34 8.90
C GLY A 398 11.58 40.73 8.42
N ALA A 399 12.12 40.07 7.39
CA ALA A 399 13.45 40.32 6.85
C ALA A 399 13.45 41.18 5.58
N SER A 400 12.35 41.19 4.81
CA SER A 400 12.16 42.00 3.60
C SER A 400 11.79 43.47 3.87
N ASN A 401 11.61 43.85 5.14
CA ASN A 401 11.43 45.24 5.57
C ASN A 401 12.78 45.97 5.84
N VAL A 402 13.89 45.49 5.26
CA VAL A 402 15.24 46.09 5.37
C VAL A 402 15.93 46.13 4.02
#